data_AF-A0A2Z6V1D6-F1
#
_entry.id   AF-A0A2Z6V1D6-F1
#
_cell.length_a   1.000
_cell.length_b   1.000
_cell.length_c   1.000
_cell.angle_alpha   90.00
_cell.angle_beta   90.00
_cell.angle_gamma   90.00
#
_symmetry.space_group_name_H-M   'P 1'
#
loop_
_entity.id
_entity.type
_entity.pdbx_description
1 polymer ?
#
loop_
_entity_poly.entity_id
_entity_poly.type
_entity_poly.pdbx_seq_one_letter_code
_entity_poly.pdbx_strand_id
1 'polypeptide(L)'
;MKKSFIVLNLTILSLILVSFFPPIQAQNCGTGNTRSSNYIQRDNDKRCEGIAPIDIAGSFSLISLSIGRIREMTDSLKLEVPSRNNRAPKVIVRSLPKNYQLDPLTLRPQGSRYQFKWSNYVIDREDIALESLRATAYISEGRLIYLPVIFNQAKTYDIVFFSNARSQIKELQILQNNEVIYETSRPNWQPKGEIFFTWDGRTSDGKLAKAGLYELRVKALLEQDDAPPRNAPINITFEHNPQWLK
;
A
#
# COMPACT_ATOMS: atom_id res chain seq x y z
N MET A 1 -3.12 -0.79 80.90
CA MET A 1 -4.20 -1.62 80.30
C MET A 1 -4.05 -1.57 78.79
N LYS A 2 -3.94 -2.75 78.17
CA LYS A 2 -3.78 -2.96 76.72
C LYS A 2 -4.98 -2.42 75.94
N LYS A 3 -4.75 -1.69 74.85
CA LYS A 3 -5.62 -1.70 73.67
C LYS A 3 -4.76 -1.64 72.42
N SER A 4 -4.66 -2.77 71.72
CA SER A 4 -4.13 -2.86 70.36
C SER A 4 -5.03 -2.06 69.43
N PHE A 5 -4.42 -1.24 68.57
CA PHE A 5 -5.04 -0.79 67.34
C PHE A 5 -4.23 -1.34 66.17
N ILE A 6 -4.82 -2.33 65.50
CA ILE A 6 -4.41 -2.77 64.17
C ILE A 6 -4.94 -1.70 63.23
N VAL A 7 -4.06 -0.86 62.69
CA VAL A 7 -4.41 0.02 61.57
C VAL A 7 -4.01 -0.73 60.30
N LEU A 8 -5.03 -1.27 59.66
CA LEU A 8 -4.99 -1.96 58.37
C LEU A 8 -4.62 -0.93 57.29
N ASN A 9 -3.44 -1.09 56.69
CA ASN A 9 -2.95 -0.24 55.61
C ASN A 9 -3.71 -0.59 54.32
N LEU A 10 -4.73 0.20 53.98
CA LEU A 10 -5.69 -0.10 52.92
C LEU A 10 -5.75 1.05 51.91
N THR A 11 -4.67 1.25 51.16
CA THR A 11 -4.66 2.10 49.96
C THR A 11 -3.65 1.58 48.93
N ILE A 12 -3.90 0.39 48.39
CA ILE A 12 -3.35 -0.05 47.09
C ILE A 12 -4.51 -0.62 46.30
N LEU A 13 -5.34 0.23 45.69
CA LEU A 13 -6.18 -0.16 44.55
C LEU A 13 -6.85 1.08 43.93
N SER A 14 -6.14 1.81 43.09
CA SER A 14 -6.79 2.76 42.18
C SER A 14 -5.83 3.12 41.04
N LEU A 15 -6.33 3.03 39.81
CA LEU A 15 -5.65 3.28 38.52
C LEU A 15 -4.78 2.16 37.92
N ILE A 16 -5.34 0.96 37.75
CA ILE A 16 -5.02 0.12 36.57
C ILE A 16 -6.36 -0.25 35.91
N LEU A 17 -6.98 0.69 35.20
CA LEU A 17 -8.22 0.46 34.46
C LEU A 17 -8.29 1.26 33.14
N VAL A 18 -7.14 1.52 32.50
CA VAL A 18 -7.11 2.07 31.14
C VAL A 18 -6.15 1.25 30.26
N SER A 19 -6.43 -0.04 30.10
CA SER A 19 -5.65 -0.89 29.19
C SER A 19 -6.43 -2.12 28.68
N PHE A 20 -7.75 -2.00 28.54
CA PHE A 20 -8.59 -3.03 27.89
C PHE A 20 -9.49 -2.48 26.78
N PHE A 21 -9.07 -1.41 26.12
CA PHE A 21 -9.59 -1.13 24.79
C PHE A 21 -8.60 -1.72 23.78
N PRO A 22 -8.96 -2.76 23.01
CA PRO A 22 -8.19 -3.05 21.81
C PRO A 22 -8.16 -1.76 20.98
N PRO A 23 -7.05 -1.44 20.28
CA PRO A 23 -7.08 -0.36 19.31
C PRO A 23 -8.10 -0.75 18.24
N ILE A 24 -9.32 -0.23 18.37
CA ILE A 24 -10.30 -0.25 17.29
C ILE A 24 -9.64 0.60 16.21
N GLN A 25 -9.01 -0.04 15.24
CA GLN A 25 -8.75 0.63 13.97
C GLN A 25 -10.10 1.13 13.50
N ALA A 26 -10.30 2.46 13.50
CA ALA A 26 -11.52 3.06 13.00
C ALA A 26 -11.79 2.47 11.62
N GLN A 27 -12.88 1.72 11.51
CA GLN A 27 -13.35 1.19 10.25
C GLN A 27 -13.97 2.40 9.56
N ASN A 28 -13.21 3.05 8.68
CA ASN A 28 -13.48 4.38 8.10
C ASN A 28 -14.69 4.43 7.16
N CYS A 29 -15.52 3.39 7.11
CA CYS A 29 -16.71 3.32 6.28
C CYS A 29 -17.95 2.99 7.11
N GLY A 30 -19.09 3.60 6.76
CA GLY A 30 -20.38 3.27 7.36
C GLY A 30 -20.94 1.95 6.82
N THR A 31 -22.00 1.46 7.47
CA THR A 31 -22.86 0.42 6.94
C THR A 31 -23.87 1.02 5.95
N GLY A 32 -24.29 0.26 4.94
CA GLY A 32 -25.27 0.77 3.98
C GLY A 32 -25.83 -0.30 3.06
N ASN A 33 -26.57 0.14 2.04
CA ASN A 33 -27.11 -0.77 1.03
C ASN A 33 -25.96 -1.38 0.20
N THR A 34 -25.75 -2.68 0.30
CA THR A 34 -24.68 -3.40 -0.42
C THR A 34 -24.85 -3.43 -1.93
N ARG A 35 -26.05 -3.08 -2.44
CA ARG A 35 -26.26 -2.80 -3.86
C ARG A 35 -25.79 -1.40 -4.27
N SER A 36 -25.46 -0.50 -3.36
CA SER A 36 -24.90 0.81 -3.73
C SER A 36 -23.40 0.72 -4.04
N SER A 37 -22.89 1.69 -4.78
CA SER A 37 -21.45 1.85 -5.03
C SER A 37 -20.76 2.78 -4.03
N ASN A 38 -21.49 3.38 -3.08
CA ASN A 38 -20.92 4.21 -2.03
C ASN A 38 -19.84 3.45 -1.25
N TYR A 39 -18.83 4.17 -0.75
CA TYR A 39 -17.83 3.59 0.15
C TYR A 39 -18.45 3.17 1.48
N ILE A 40 -18.76 1.87 1.59
CA ILE A 40 -19.42 1.24 2.73
C ILE A 40 -18.73 -0.08 3.06
N GLN A 41 -19.01 -0.58 4.26
CA GLN A 41 -18.65 -1.93 4.64
C GLN A 41 -19.44 -2.93 3.80
N ARG A 42 -18.77 -3.94 3.23
CA ARG A 42 -19.41 -5.02 2.46
C ARG A 42 -19.64 -6.25 3.33
N ASP A 43 -20.84 -6.83 3.21
CA ASP A 43 -21.41 -7.80 4.17
C ASP A 43 -20.64 -9.14 4.28
N ASN A 44 -19.75 -9.47 3.33
CA ASN A 44 -19.12 -10.79 3.26
C ASN A 44 -17.78 -10.92 4.00
N ASP A 45 -16.98 -9.85 4.07
CA ASP A 45 -15.59 -9.91 4.57
C ASP A 45 -15.17 -8.66 5.34
N LYS A 46 -16.15 -7.80 5.69
CA LYS A 46 -15.96 -6.57 6.46
C LYS A 46 -14.97 -5.57 5.82
N ARG A 47 -14.62 -5.73 4.54
CA ARG A 47 -13.86 -4.72 3.81
C ARG A 47 -14.69 -3.46 3.65
N CYS A 48 -14.06 -2.29 3.61
CA CYS A 48 -14.70 -1.14 3.00
C CYS A 48 -14.41 -1.17 1.50
N GLU A 49 -15.45 -0.95 0.70
CA GLU A 49 -15.34 -0.87 -0.75
C GLU A 49 -16.35 0.13 -1.29
N GLY A 50 -15.92 0.96 -2.23
CA GLY A 50 -16.84 1.81 -2.99
C GLY A 50 -16.17 3.05 -3.55
N ILE A 51 -17.01 3.98 -3.97
CA ILE A 51 -16.65 5.27 -4.51
C ILE A 51 -16.71 6.30 -3.39
N ALA A 52 -15.58 6.96 -3.14
CA ALA A 52 -15.48 8.09 -2.25
C ALA A 52 -14.22 8.91 -2.59
N PRO A 53 -14.22 10.23 -2.35
CA PRO A 53 -13.04 11.06 -2.54
C PRO A 53 -11.79 10.41 -1.95
N ILE A 54 -10.74 10.28 -2.77
CA ILE A 54 -9.48 9.66 -2.35
C ILE A 54 -8.56 10.74 -1.83
N ASP A 55 -8.22 10.66 -0.54
CA ASP A 55 -7.10 11.40 0.00
C ASP A 55 -5.80 10.61 -0.26
N ILE A 56 -4.95 11.17 -1.11
CA ILE A 56 -3.61 10.65 -1.37
C ILE A 56 -2.66 11.47 -0.49
N ALA A 57 -1.98 10.79 0.42
CA ALA A 57 -1.10 11.44 1.38
C ALA A 57 0.04 12.16 0.65
N GLY A 58 0.01 13.50 0.65
CA GLY A 58 1.03 14.35 0.05
C GLY A 58 0.83 14.63 -1.44
N SER A 59 1.68 15.51 -1.97
CA SER A 59 1.62 15.94 -3.37
C SER A 59 2.31 14.98 -4.35
N PHE A 60 3.14 14.08 -3.84
CA PHE A 60 3.87 13.09 -4.62
C PHE A 60 4.05 11.81 -3.79
N SER A 61 3.48 10.70 -4.25
CA SER A 61 3.30 9.52 -3.40
C SER A 61 3.35 8.23 -4.21
N LEU A 62 3.92 7.17 -3.64
CA LEU A 62 3.80 5.83 -4.21
C LEU A 62 2.34 5.36 -4.06
N ILE A 63 1.70 5.03 -5.18
CA ILE A 63 0.33 4.51 -5.21
C ILE A 63 0.25 3.05 -5.69
N SER A 64 1.31 2.54 -6.31
CA SER A 64 1.39 1.13 -6.69
C SER A 64 2.82 0.59 -6.61
N LEU A 65 2.96 -0.57 -5.97
CA LEU A 65 4.09 -1.48 -6.16
C LEU A 65 3.49 -2.86 -6.41
N SER A 66 3.41 -3.24 -7.68
CA SER A 66 2.68 -4.43 -8.10
C SER A 66 3.44 -5.28 -9.10
N ILE A 67 3.02 -6.54 -9.25
CA ILE A 67 3.45 -7.43 -10.32
C ILE A 67 2.20 -7.78 -11.14
N GLY A 68 2.27 -7.46 -12.43
CA GLY A 68 1.16 -7.66 -13.36
C GLY A 68 -0.01 -6.68 -13.15
N ARG A 69 -1.06 -6.89 -13.94
CA ARG A 69 -2.30 -6.10 -13.97
C ARG A 69 -3.49 -7.03 -14.17
N ILE A 70 -4.63 -6.68 -13.59
CA ILE A 70 -5.90 -7.36 -13.89
C ILE A 70 -6.30 -6.97 -15.32
N ARG A 71 -6.47 -7.97 -16.20
CA ARG A 71 -6.78 -7.75 -17.63
C ARG A 71 -8.18 -8.19 -18.03
N GLU A 72 -8.77 -9.09 -17.26
CA GLU A 72 -10.04 -9.72 -17.60
C GLU A 72 -10.97 -9.69 -16.41
N MET A 73 -12.23 -9.36 -16.68
CA MET A 73 -13.29 -9.40 -15.70
C MET A 73 -13.65 -10.86 -15.44
N THR A 74 -13.70 -11.24 -14.17
CA THR A 74 -14.11 -12.58 -13.72
C THR A 74 -15.11 -12.43 -12.57
N ASP A 75 -15.83 -13.49 -12.23
CA ASP A 75 -16.81 -13.48 -11.11
C ASP A 75 -16.20 -12.99 -9.78
N SER A 76 -14.90 -13.24 -9.58
CA SER A 76 -14.16 -12.70 -8.45
C SER A 76 -12.76 -12.26 -8.85
N LEU A 77 -12.42 -11.01 -8.58
CA LEU A 77 -11.06 -10.51 -8.71
C LEU A 77 -10.20 -11.08 -7.58
N LYS A 78 -8.90 -11.20 -7.83
CA LYS A 78 -7.93 -11.71 -6.86
C LYS A 78 -6.67 -10.85 -6.81
N LEU A 79 -6.03 -10.88 -5.65
CA LEU A 79 -4.66 -10.43 -5.48
C LEU A 79 -3.93 -11.36 -4.51
N GLU A 80 -2.62 -11.37 -4.64
CA GLU A 80 -1.71 -12.08 -3.75
C GLU A 80 -0.62 -11.13 -3.25
N VAL A 81 -0.10 -11.36 -2.05
CA VAL A 81 1.05 -10.64 -1.50
C VAL A 81 2.00 -11.67 -0.88
N PRO A 82 3.31 -11.63 -1.15
CA PRO A 82 4.26 -12.52 -0.51
C PRO A 82 4.20 -12.43 1.02
N SER A 83 4.37 -13.55 1.72
CA SER A 83 4.51 -13.57 3.18
C SER A 83 5.90 -13.11 3.58
N ARG A 84 5.98 -12.30 4.63
CA ARG A 84 7.21 -11.93 5.32
C ARG A 84 6.98 -12.08 6.82
N ASN A 85 7.79 -12.92 7.47
CA ASN A 85 7.73 -13.18 8.91
C ASN A 85 6.33 -13.55 9.43
N ASN A 86 5.51 -14.21 8.60
CA ASN A 86 4.12 -14.58 8.91
C ASN A 86 3.24 -13.39 9.36
N ARG A 87 3.57 -12.17 8.92
CA ARG A 87 2.76 -10.97 9.15
C ARG A 87 1.87 -10.71 7.95
N ALA A 88 0.57 -10.59 8.20
CA ALA A 88 -0.38 -10.19 7.16
C ALA A 88 -0.13 -8.71 6.79
N PRO A 89 0.15 -8.39 5.52
CA PRO A 89 0.30 -7.01 5.10
C PRO A 89 -1.02 -6.24 5.12
N LYS A 90 -0.93 -4.95 5.43
CA LYS A 90 -2.03 -4.02 5.16
C LYS A 90 -2.02 -3.70 3.67
N VAL A 91 -3.16 -3.90 3.01
CA VAL A 91 -3.31 -3.71 1.57
C VAL A 91 -4.38 -2.65 1.31
N ILE A 92 -4.09 -1.79 0.34
CA ILE A 92 -4.99 -0.77 -0.17
C ILE A 92 -5.05 -0.94 -1.68
N VAL A 93 -6.25 -1.00 -2.26
CA VAL A 93 -6.48 -1.00 -3.70
C VAL A 93 -7.33 0.21 -4.06
N ARG A 94 -6.93 0.97 -5.08
CA ARG A 94 -7.60 2.20 -5.51
C ARG A 94 -7.65 2.32 -7.02
N SER A 95 -8.65 3.02 -7.54
CA SER A 95 -8.61 3.61 -8.89
C SER A 95 -8.85 5.11 -8.77
N LEU A 96 -7.83 5.89 -9.09
CA LEU A 96 -7.89 7.35 -8.97
C LEU A 96 -8.88 7.99 -9.96
N PRO A 97 -8.95 7.57 -11.24
CA PRO A 97 -9.90 8.16 -12.20
C PRO A 97 -11.37 8.01 -11.78
N LYS A 98 -11.69 6.98 -10.99
CA LYS A 98 -13.06 6.65 -10.58
C LYS A 98 -13.31 6.83 -9.08
N ASN A 99 -12.34 7.34 -8.32
CA ASN A 99 -12.41 7.46 -6.86
C ASN A 99 -12.78 6.15 -6.14
N TYR A 100 -12.41 5.01 -6.72
CA TYR A 100 -12.66 3.70 -6.13
C TYR A 100 -11.64 3.39 -5.05
N GLN A 101 -12.11 2.86 -3.93
CA GLN A 101 -11.30 2.48 -2.79
C GLN A 101 -11.72 1.11 -2.26
N LEU A 102 -10.73 0.34 -1.84
CA LEU A 102 -10.88 -0.98 -1.26
C LEU A 102 -9.80 -1.17 -0.18
N ASP A 103 -10.20 -1.06 1.08
CA ASP A 103 -9.36 -1.15 2.28
C ASP A 103 -10.23 -1.14 3.56
N PRO A 104 -9.76 -1.67 4.71
CA PRO A 104 -8.68 -2.64 4.84
C PRO A 104 -9.10 -4.00 4.28
N LEU A 105 -8.11 -4.80 3.86
CA LEU A 105 -8.34 -6.16 3.37
C LEU A 105 -8.03 -7.22 4.44
N THR A 106 -8.94 -8.17 4.62
CA THR A 106 -8.70 -9.36 5.45
C THR A 106 -8.06 -10.46 4.60
N LEU A 107 -6.73 -10.46 4.54
CA LEU A 107 -5.99 -11.44 3.74
C LEU A 107 -5.97 -12.82 4.40
N ARG A 108 -6.01 -13.88 3.59
CA ARG A 108 -5.91 -15.27 4.04
C ARG A 108 -4.55 -15.87 3.69
N PRO A 109 -3.85 -16.53 4.61
CA PRO A 109 -2.59 -17.20 4.28
C PRO A 109 -2.85 -18.39 3.34
N GLN A 110 -1.94 -18.57 2.37
CA GLN A 110 -1.90 -19.70 1.45
C GLN A 110 -0.44 -19.99 1.10
N GLY A 111 0.16 -20.97 1.80
CA GLY A 111 1.58 -21.27 1.65
C GLY A 111 2.46 -20.07 1.97
N SER A 112 3.35 -19.69 1.05
CA SER A 112 4.26 -18.56 1.21
C SER A 112 3.64 -17.20 0.81
N ARG A 113 2.32 -17.13 0.63
CA ARG A 113 1.60 -15.93 0.19
C ARG A 113 0.37 -15.68 1.06
N TYR A 114 -0.10 -14.45 1.01
CA TYR A 114 -1.42 -14.03 1.44
C TYR A 114 -2.27 -13.78 0.21
N GLN A 115 -3.52 -14.23 0.22
CA GLN A 115 -4.47 -14.05 -0.88
C GLN A 115 -5.71 -13.29 -0.41
N PHE A 116 -6.33 -12.59 -1.35
CA PHE A 116 -7.63 -11.98 -1.16
C PHE A 116 -8.42 -12.06 -2.47
N LYS A 117 -9.70 -12.40 -2.35
CA LYS A 117 -10.65 -12.43 -3.47
C LYS A 117 -11.82 -11.54 -3.14
N TRP A 118 -12.30 -10.81 -4.12
CA TRP A 118 -13.47 -9.97 -3.95
C TRP A 118 -14.37 -9.95 -5.17
N SER A 119 -15.63 -9.59 -4.95
CA SER A 119 -16.60 -9.42 -6.04
C SER A 119 -16.22 -8.23 -6.92
N ASN A 120 -16.37 -8.39 -8.22
CA ASN A 120 -16.23 -7.30 -9.18
C ASN A 120 -17.42 -6.33 -9.20
N TYR A 121 -18.44 -6.52 -8.37
CA TYR A 121 -19.72 -5.79 -8.45
C TYR A 121 -19.59 -4.28 -8.57
N VAL A 122 -18.80 -3.64 -7.69
CA VAL A 122 -18.62 -2.17 -7.73
C VAL A 122 -17.83 -1.75 -8.96
N ILE A 123 -16.83 -2.53 -9.34
CA ILE A 123 -15.96 -2.27 -10.49
C ILE A 123 -16.76 -2.32 -11.79
N ASP A 124 -17.60 -3.35 -11.95
CA ASP A 124 -18.48 -3.52 -13.10
C ASP A 124 -19.55 -2.41 -13.16
N ARG A 125 -20.24 -2.17 -12.03
CA ARG A 125 -21.32 -1.18 -11.92
C ARG A 125 -20.86 0.25 -12.24
N GLU A 126 -19.65 0.63 -11.83
CA GLU A 126 -19.11 1.97 -12.00
C GLU A 126 -18.20 2.10 -13.23
N ASP A 127 -18.16 1.06 -14.07
CA ASP A 127 -17.34 0.99 -15.28
C ASP A 127 -15.88 1.37 -15.00
N ILE A 128 -15.30 0.72 -13.98
CA ILE A 128 -13.93 0.94 -13.55
C ILE A 128 -13.02 0.07 -14.38
N ALA A 129 -12.23 0.72 -15.23
CA ALA A 129 -11.12 0.13 -15.96
C ALA A 129 -10.21 -0.71 -15.03
N LEU A 130 -10.08 -2.01 -15.27
CA LEU A 130 -9.31 -2.93 -14.41
C LEU A 130 -7.82 -2.54 -14.35
N GLU A 131 -7.29 -2.05 -15.47
CA GLU A 131 -5.94 -1.53 -15.61
C GLU A 131 -5.70 -0.20 -14.89
N SER A 132 -6.76 0.45 -14.37
CA SER A 132 -6.65 1.64 -13.52
C SER A 132 -6.48 1.29 -12.03
N LEU A 133 -6.61 0.01 -11.66
CA LEU A 133 -6.42 -0.41 -10.27
C LEU A 133 -4.94 -0.33 -9.88
N ARG A 134 -4.68 0.34 -8.77
CA ARG A 134 -3.36 0.55 -8.16
C ARG A 134 -3.39 -0.04 -6.77
N ALA A 135 -2.29 -0.68 -6.36
CA ALA A 135 -2.27 -1.34 -5.07
C ALA A 135 -0.93 -1.21 -4.35
N THR A 136 -1.02 -0.97 -3.05
CA THR A 136 0.12 -1.01 -2.14
C THR A 136 -0.13 -2.06 -1.07
N ALA A 137 0.93 -2.76 -0.68
CA ALA A 137 0.93 -3.64 0.47
C ALA A 137 2.14 -3.33 1.34
N TYR A 138 1.97 -3.27 2.65
CA TYR A 138 3.07 -3.07 3.58
C TYR A 138 2.86 -3.78 4.91
N ILE A 139 3.98 -4.10 5.56
CA ILE A 139 4.02 -4.46 6.98
C ILE A 139 4.80 -3.39 7.75
N SER A 140 4.57 -3.31 9.07
CA SER A 140 5.34 -2.44 9.96
C SER A 140 6.27 -3.28 10.84
N GLU A 141 7.58 -3.05 10.72
CA GLU A 141 8.66 -3.71 11.48
C GLU A 141 9.67 -2.65 11.94
N GLY A 142 9.24 -1.70 12.79
CA GLY A 142 10.03 -0.51 13.15
C GLY A 142 10.13 0.54 12.03
N ARG A 143 9.95 0.11 10.78
CA ARG A 143 9.70 0.92 9.57
C ARG A 143 8.67 0.23 8.68
N LEU A 144 8.10 0.96 7.73
CA LEU A 144 7.27 0.37 6.69
C LEU A 144 8.14 -0.41 5.71
N ILE A 145 7.76 -1.66 5.45
CA ILE A 145 8.35 -2.50 4.41
C ILE A 145 7.26 -2.81 3.41
N TYR A 146 7.43 -2.30 2.19
CA TYR A 146 6.51 -2.56 1.09
C TYR A 146 6.74 -3.95 0.51
N LEU A 147 5.64 -4.62 0.18
CA LEU A 147 5.60 -5.91 -0.50
C LEU A 147 4.87 -5.72 -1.83
N PRO A 148 5.26 -6.42 -2.90
CA PRO A 148 4.55 -6.30 -4.16
C PRO A 148 3.16 -6.93 -4.05
N VAL A 149 2.15 -6.23 -4.57
CA VAL A 149 0.83 -6.81 -4.82
C VAL A 149 0.85 -7.52 -6.17
N ILE A 150 0.61 -8.82 -6.18
CA ILE A 150 0.64 -9.67 -7.36
C ILE A 150 -0.80 -9.85 -7.85
N PHE A 151 -1.14 -9.25 -8.99
CA PHE A 151 -2.43 -9.47 -9.65
C PHE A 151 -2.41 -10.71 -10.53
N ASN A 152 -1.33 -10.87 -11.28
CA ASN A 152 -1.05 -12.03 -12.14
C ASN A 152 0.46 -12.13 -12.40
N GLN A 153 0.87 -13.22 -13.05
CA GLN A 153 2.28 -13.43 -13.36
C GLN A 153 2.80 -12.40 -14.37
N ALA A 154 3.95 -11.80 -14.08
CA ALA A 154 4.63 -10.85 -14.96
C ALA A 154 6.14 -10.86 -14.68
N LYS A 155 6.92 -10.37 -15.64
CA LYS A 155 8.39 -10.32 -15.55
C LYS A 155 8.93 -9.02 -14.96
N THR A 156 8.04 -8.11 -14.58
CA THR A 156 8.39 -6.77 -14.09
C THR A 156 7.52 -6.37 -12.91
N TYR A 157 8.10 -5.56 -12.03
CA TYR A 157 7.37 -4.71 -11.12
C TYR A 157 6.81 -3.51 -11.89
N ASP A 158 5.56 -3.17 -11.62
CA ASP A 158 4.95 -1.88 -11.95
C ASP A 158 5.06 -0.98 -10.72
N ILE A 159 5.81 0.11 -10.86
CA ILE A 159 6.01 1.12 -9.82
C ILE A 159 5.30 2.38 -10.29
N VAL A 160 4.27 2.80 -9.56
CA VAL A 160 3.43 3.94 -9.95
C VAL A 160 3.41 4.98 -8.85
N PHE A 161 3.75 6.20 -9.24
CA PHE A 161 3.62 7.38 -8.39
C PHE A 161 2.44 8.22 -8.83
N PHE A 162 1.77 8.85 -7.87
CA PHE A 162 0.84 9.95 -8.13
C PHE A 162 1.56 11.27 -7.90
N SER A 163 1.30 12.26 -8.75
CA SER A 163 1.64 13.66 -8.54
C SER A 163 0.40 14.54 -8.69
N ASN A 164 0.17 15.45 -7.74
CA ASN A 164 -0.93 16.41 -7.83
C ASN A 164 -0.58 17.67 -8.66
N ALA A 165 0.66 17.78 -9.14
CA ALA A 165 1.18 18.82 -10.01
C ALA A 165 1.96 18.19 -11.18
N ARG A 166 2.33 18.97 -12.19
CA ARG A 166 3.33 18.50 -13.18
C ARG A 166 4.65 18.23 -12.46
N SER A 167 5.37 17.22 -12.91
CA SER A 167 6.57 16.75 -12.19
C SER A 167 7.67 16.23 -13.09
N GLN A 168 8.92 16.40 -12.68
CA GLN A 168 10.08 15.72 -13.26
C GLN A 168 10.59 14.68 -12.26
N ILE A 169 10.94 13.49 -12.75
CA ILE A 169 11.65 12.49 -11.95
C ILE A 169 13.11 12.54 -12.38
N LYS A 170 13.93 13.27 -11.62
CA LYS A 170 15.34 13.46 -11.93
C LYS A 170 16.09 12.15 -11.80
N GLU A 171 15.80 11.41 -10.74
CA GLU A 171 16.41 10.13 -10.44
C GLU A 171 15.38 9.21 -9.77
N LEU A 172 15.34 7.96 -10.20
CA LEU A 172 14.74 6.85 -9.49
C LEU A 172 15.83 5.79 -9.35
N GLN A 173 16.23 5.52 -8.12
CA GLN A 173 17.29 4.58 -7.78
C GLN A 173 16.73 3.44 -6.94
N ILE A 174 17.13 2.22 -7.26
CA ILE A 174 16.93 1.03 -6.42
C ILE A 174 18.30 0.67 -5.85
N LEU A 175 18.36 0.56 -4.53
CA LEU A 175 19.58 0.31 -3.78
C LEU A 175 19.49 -0.99 -3.00
N GLN A 176 20.62 -1.71 -2.93
CA GLN A 176 20.81 -2.83 -2.02
C GLN A 176 22.04 -2.53 -1.15
N ASN A 177 21.89 -2.59 0.17
CA ASN A 177 23.00 -2.29 1.10
C ASN A 177 23.69 -0.94 0.82
N ASN A 178 22.90 0.10 0.52
CA ASN A 178 23.35 1.44 0.11
C ASN A 178 24.08 1.54 -1.23
N GLU A 179 24.22 0.45 -1.99
CA GLU A 179 24.75 0.48 -3.36
C GLU A 179 23.60 0.62 -4.37
N VAL A 180 23.73 1.57 -5.30
CA VAL A 180 22.75 1.73 -6.40
C VAL A 180 22.92 0.58 -7.38
N ILE A 181 21.91 -0.29 -7.48
CA ILE A 181 21.95 -1.43 -8.37
C ILE A 181 21.15 -1.21 -9.66
N TYR A 182 20.22 -0.25 -9.66
CA TYR A 182 19.41 0.10 -10.81
C TYR A 182 19.04 1.58 -10.72
N GLU A 183 19.06 2.28 -11.84
CA GLU A 183 18.72 3.69 -11.93
C GLU A 183 17.99 4.00 -13.23
N THR A 184 17.00 4.89 -13.15
CA THR A 184 16.29 5.43 -14.31
C THR A 184 15.76 6.83 -14.00
N SER A 185 15.19 7.50 -14.99
CA SER A 185 14.65 8.85 -14.83
C SER A 185 13.53 9.15 -15.83
N ARG A 186 12.75 10.19 -15.51
CA ARG A 186 11.82 10.88 -16.43
C ARG A 186 12.14 12.37 -16.33
N PRO A 187 13.21 12.83 -17.00
CA PRO A 187 13.74 14.18 -16.79
C PRO A 187 12.84 15.26 -17.38
N ASN A 188 11.98 14.92 -18.35
CA ASN A 188 10.98 15.82 -18.92
C ASN A 188 9.77 15.96 -18.01
N TRP A 189 9.12 17.13 -18.03
CA TRP A 189 7.90 17.39 -17.27
C TRP A 189 6.78 16.42 -17.66
N GLN A 190 6.37 15.59 -16.70
CA GLN A 190 5.21 14.72 -16.79
C GLN A 190 3.95 15.51 -16.41
N PRO A 191 2.79 15.21 -17.00
CA PRO A 191 1.52 15.78 -16.58
C PRO A 191 1.19 15.42 -15.12
N LYS A 192 0.28 16.17 -14.52
CA LYS A 192 -0.37 15.79 -13.25
C LYS A 192 -1.01 14.39 -13.39
N GLY A 193 -0.94 13.59 -12.35
CA GLY A 193 -1.54 12.26 -12.29
C GLY A 193 -0.52 11.15 -12.07
N GLU A 194 -0.73 10.02 -12.74
CA GLU A 194 0.08 8.81 -12.56
C GLU A 194 1.36 8.82 -13.40
N ILE A 195 2.47 8.41 -12.79
CA ILE A 195 3.79 8.33 -13.42
C ILE A 195 4.30 6.90 -13.26
N PHE A 196 4.57 6.27 -14.40
CA PHE A 196 4.82 4.84 -14.48
C PHE A 196 6.31 4.53 -14.69
N PHE A 197 6.80 3.62 -13.86
CA PHE A 197 8.09 2.97 -13.99
C PHE A 197 7.90 1.46 -13.99
N THR A 198 8.85 0.78 -14.61
CA THR A 198 8.95 -0.68 -14.55
C THR A 198 10.35 -1.08 -14.16
N TRP A 199 10.46 -2.16 -13.40
CA TRP A 199 11.74 -2.77 -13.06
C TRP A 199 11.63 -4.28 -13.22
N ASP A 200 12.53 -4.89 -13.96
CA ASP A 200 12.53 -6.32 -14.29
C ASP A 200 13.29 -7.18 -13.26
N GLY A 201 13.64 -6.59 -12.11
CA GLY A 201 14.41 -7.28 -11.09
C GLY A 201 15.88 -7.47 -11.46
N ARG A 202 16.41 -6.72 -12.43
CA ARG A 202 17.83 -6.76 -12.81
C ARG A 202 18.60 -5.54 -12.34
N THR A 203 19.88 -5.76 -12.12
CA THR A 203 20.88 -4.71 -11.90
C THR A 203 21.22 -4.02 -13.22
N SER A 204 21.90 -2.87 -13.17
CA SER A 204 22.33 -2.11 -14.35
C SER A 204 23.28 -2.88 -15.27
N ASP A 205 24.01 -3.89 -14.74
CA ASP A 205 24.85 -4.81 -15.52
C ASP A 205 24.07 -6.05 -16.06
N GLY A 206 22.74 -6.07 -15.90
CA GLY A 206 21.86 -7.10 -16.46
C GLY A 206 21.74 -8.38 -15.63
N LYS A 207 22.41 -8.48 -14.48
CA LYS A 207 22.29 -9.65 -13.58
C LYS A 207 20.96 -9.62 -12.81
N LEU A 208 20.48 -10.79 -12.40
CA LEU A 208 19.31 -10.86 -11.52
C LEU A 208 19.68 -10.33 -10.13
N ALA A 209 18.88 -9.39 -9.64
CA ALA A 209 18.95 -8.92 -8.28
C ALA A 209 18.63 -10.09 -7.31
N LYS A 210 19.34 -10.15 -6.18
CA LYS A 210 19.20 -11.22 -5.20
C LYS A 210 17.95 -10.99 -4.35
N ALA A 211 17.35 -12.05 -3.80
CA ALA A 211 16.27 -11.87 -2.84
C ALA A 211 16.73 -11.09 -1.60
N GLY A 212 15.88 -10.19 -1.10
CA GLY A 212 16.14 -9.42 0.12
C GLY A 212 15.46 -8.05 0.12
N LEU A 213 15.87 -7.22 1.10
CA LEU A 213 15.41 -5.85 1.24
C LEU A 213 16.17 -4.90 0.33
N TYR A 214 15.42 -3.97 -0.25
CA TYR A 214 15.90 -2.90 -1.11
C TYR A 214 15.34 -1.56 -0.66
N GLU A 215 16.02 -0.48 -1.07
CA GLU A 215 15.51 0.88 -0.93
C GLU A 215 15.19 1.44 -2.31
N LEU A 216 14.04 2.10 -2.43
CA LEU A 216 13.67 2.88 -3.60
C LEU A 216 13.76 4.36 -3.22
N ARG A 217 14.71 5.06 -3.83
CA ARG A 217 14.94 6.50 -3.64
C ARG A 217 14.54 7.23 -4.92
N VAL A 218 13.73 8.27 -4.77
CA VAL A 218 13.26 9.09 -5.89
C VAL A 218 13.55 10.54 -5.59
N LYS A 219 14.18 11.23 -6.54
CA LYS A 219 14.31 12.68 -6.54
C LYS A 219 13.34 13.26 -7.57
N ALA A 220 12.24 13.81 -7.11
CA ALA A 220 11.26 14.48 -7.95
C ALA A 220 11.28 16.00 -7.75
N LEU A 221 10.99 16.73 -8.84
CA LEU A 221 10.66 18.15 -8.81
C LEU A 221 9.18 18.32 -9.17
N LEU A 222 8.45 19.10 -8.38
CA LEU A 222 7.04 19.44 -8.64
C LEU A 222 6.95 20.90 -9.09
N GLU A 223 6.23 21.13 -10.18
CA GLU A 223 5.91 22.48 -10.65
C GLU A 223 5.07 23.21 -9.60
N GLN A 224 5.31 24.51 -9.49
CA GLN A 224 4.59 25.41 -8.58
C GLN A 224 4.15 26.63 -9.38
N ASP A 225 2.98 27.16 -9.04
CA ASP A 225 2.53 28.44 -9.58
C ASP A 225 3.39 29.56 -8.98
N ASP A 226 3.90 30.44 -9.84
CA ASP A 226 4.67 31.64 -9.47
C ASP A 226 5.92 31.40 -8.59
N ALA A 227 6.46 30.19 -8.58
CA ALA A 227 7.66 29.84 -7.81
C ALA A 227 8.52 28.78 -8.53
N PRO A 228 9.83 28.69 -8.22
CA PRO A 228 10.68 27.61 -8.71
C PRO A 228 10.13 26.23 -8.31
N PRO A 229 10.37 25.17 -9.09
CA PRO A 229 9.95 23.82 -8.72
C PRO A 229 10.46 23.39 -7.33
N ARG A 230 9.60 22.72 -6.55
CA ARG A 230 10.00 22.17 -5.24
C ARG A 230 10.47 20.74 -5.35
N ASN A 231 11.41 20.36 -4.48
CA ASN A 231 11.80 18.96 -4.29
C ASN A 231 10.67 18.18 -3.59
N ALA A 232 10.41 16.96 -4.06
CA ALA A 232 9.50 16.01 -3.43
C ALA A 232 10.11 14.60 -3.43
N PRO A 233 11.09 14.34 -2.53
CA PRO A 233 11.76 13.06 -2.52
C PRO A 233 10.86 11.95 -1.95
N ILE A 234 11.04 10.73 -2.45
CA ILE A 234 10.49 9.51 -1.83
C ILE A 234 11.65 8.61 -1.42
N ASN A 235 11.57 8.05 -0.23
CA ASN A 235 12.42 6.94 0.20
C ASN A 235 11.54 5.87 0.83
N ILE A 236 11.49 4.68 0.23
CA ILE A 236 10.78 3.53 0.77
C ILE A 236 11.70 2.32 0.85
N THR A 237 11.43 1.45 1.81
CA THR A 237 12.01 0.11 1.86
C THR A 237 11.01 -0.88 1.29
N PHE A 238 11.47 -1.79 0.41
CA PHE A 238 10.62 -2.85 -0.15
C PHE A 238 11.38 -4.18 -0.20
N GLU A 239 10.63 -5.29 -0.17
CA GLU A 239 11.21 -6.62 -0.38
C GLU A 239 11.18 -6.99 -1.86
N HIS A 240 12.25 -7.63 -2.33
CA HIS A 240 12.33 -8.21 -3.66
C HIS A 240 12.69 -9.70 -3.56
N ASN A 241 12.13 -10.50 -4.46
CA ASN A 241 12.60 -11.85 -4.74
C ASN A 241 12.46 -12.15 -6.24
N PRO A 242 13.53 -12.58 -6.93
CA PRO A 242 13.46 -12.84 -8.37
C PRO A 242 12.49 -13.97 -8.73
N GLN A 243 12.13 -14.86 -7.80
CA GLN A 243 11.13 -15.92 -8.05
C GLN A 243 9.71 -15.36 -8.24
N TRP A 244 9.41 -14.14 -7.78
CA TRP A 244 8.09 -13.54 -7.98
C TRP A 244 7.87 -13.07 -9.42
N LEU A 245 8.95 -12.88 -10.20
CA LEU A 245 8.94 -12.41 -11.58
C LEU A 245 9.05 -13.52 -12.64
N LYS A 246 9.01 -14.80 -12.23
CA LYS A 246 9.23 -15.94 -13.12
C LYS A 246 7.97 -16.46 -13.78
#